data_AF-A0A0L8HY94-F1
#
_entry.id   AF-A0A0L8HY94-F1
#
_cell.length_a   1.000
_cell.length_b   1.000
_cell.length_c   1.000
_cell.angle_alpha   90.00
_cell.angle_beta   90.00
_cell.angle_gamma   90.00
#
_symmetry.space_group_name_H-M   'P 1'
#
loop_
_entity.id
_entity.type
_entity.pdbx_description
1 polymer ?
#
loop_
_entity_poly.entity_id
_entity_poly.type
_entity_poly.pdbx_seq_one_letter_code
_entity_poly.pdbx_strand_id
1 'polypeptide(L)'
;MQKRIRYSGLLHMDSQITIEGRMIDLIDEKWREDKLPMEDVAVPQMELPELEPDNGPTIETLHEQEQKWSDLSLHTFNPLPMSGGDK
;
A
#
# COMPACT_ATOMS: atom_id res chain seq x y z
N MET A 1 -32.54 -52.95 -39.16
CA MET A 1 -32.59 -51.48 -39.27
C MET A 1 -32.16 -50.87 -37.93
N GLN A 2 -30.85 -50.60 -37.76
CA GLN A 2 -30.33 -49.96 -36.55
C GLN A 2 -30.53 -48.44 -36.64
N LYS A 3 -31.30 -47.87 -35.71
CA LYS A 3 -31.42 -46.42 -35.52
C LYS A 3 -30.16 -45.93 -34.79
N ARG A 4 -29.35 -45.12 -35.47
CA ARG A 4 -28.14 -44.52 -34.92
C ARG A 4 -28.55 -43.25 -34.15
N ILE A 5 -28.64 -43.35 -32.82
CA ILE A 5 -28.82 -42.17 -31.96
C ILE A 5 -27.51 -41.39 -31.99
N ARG A 6 -27.53 -40.18 -32.56
CA ARG A 6 -26.42 -39.24 -32.43
C ARG A 6 -26.62 -38.46 -31.13
N TYR A 7 -25.85 -38.79 -30.11
CA TYR A 7 -25.67 -37.92 -28.96
C TYR A 7 -24.73 -36.78 -29.39
N SER A 8 -25.31 -35.69 -29.88
CA SER A 8 -24.60 -34.42 -30.00
C SER A 8 -25.37 -33.39 -29.18
N GLY A 9 -25.18 -33.41 -27.87
CA GLY A 9 -25.86 -32.49 -26.97
C GLY A 9 -25.20 -32.45 -25.61
N LEU A 10 -24.64 -31.29 -25.29
CA LEU A 10 -24.15 -30.84 -23.97
C LEU A 10 -22.90 -31.57 -23.43
N LEU A 11 -21.74 -31.22 -23.99
CA LEU A 11 -20.57 -31.06 -23.13
C LEU A 11 -20.56 -29.60 -22.69
N HIS A 12 -21.22 -29.29 -21.57
CA HIS A 12 -20.86 -28.10 -20.82
C HIS A 12 -19.44 -28.35 -20.32
N MET A 13 -18.46 -27.70 -20.93
CA MET A 13 -17.09 -27.79 -20.47
C MET A 13 -17.02 -27.06 -19.13
N ASP A 14 -16.54 -27.72 -18.08
CA ASP A 14 -16.36 -27.10 -16.76
C ASP A 14 -15.42 -25.87 -16.81
N SER A 15 -14.65 -25.72 -17.90
CA SER A 15 -13.82 -24.55 -18.18
C SER A 15 -14.58 -23.35 -18.78
N GLN A 16 -15.83 -23.53 -19.20
CA GLN A 16 -16.68 -22.46 -19.72
C GLN A 16 -17.57 -21.91 -18.61
N ILE A 17 -17.31 -20.66 -18.25
CA ILE A 17 -18.13 -19.92 -17.30
C ILE A 17 -19.46 -19.57 -17.97
N THR A 18 -20.57 -20.01 -17.37
CA THR A 18 -21.91 -19.58 -17.79
C THR A 18 -22.12 -18.15 -17.30
N ILE A 19 -22.09 -17.17 -18.20
CA ILE A 19 -22.40 -15.78 -17.87
C ILE A 19 -23.92 -15.61 -17.95
N GLU A 20 -24.55 -15.13 -16.87
CA GLU A 20 -25.99 -14.84 -16.90
C GLU A 20 -26.29 -13.68 -17.86
N GLY A 21 -27.05 -13.96 -18.93
CA GLY A 21 -27.38 -12.97 -19.96
C GLY A 21 -28.08 -11.71 -19.42
N ARG A 22 -28.87 -11.83 -18.35
CA ARG A 22 -29.51 -10.67 -17.69
C ARG A 22 -28.50 -9.64 -17.17
N MET A 23 -27.34 -10.10 -16.70
CA MET A 23 -26.29 -9.21 -16.18
C MET A 23 -25.57 -8.48 -17.31
N ILE A 24 -25.45 -9.12 -18.49
CA ILE A 24 -24.90 -8.50 -19.69
C ILE A 24 -25.79 -7.33 -20.16
N ASP A 25 -27.11 -7.48 -20.07
CA ASP A 25 -28.07 -6.49 -20.56
C ASP A 25 -28.16 -5.23 -19.68
N LEU A 26 -27.71 -5.30 -18.42
CA LEU A 26 -27.76 -4.19 -17.45
C LEU A 26 -26.51 -3.32 -17.47
N ILE A 27 -25.37 -3.84 -17.92
CA ILE A 27 -24.08 -3.16 -17.86
C ILE A 27 -23.75 -2.59 -19.24
N ASP A 28 -23.71 -1.26 -19.35
CA ASP A 28 -23.32 -0.59 -20.59
C ASP A 28 -21.80 -0.68 -20.86
N GLU A 29 -21.40 -0.39 -22.09
CA GLU A 29 -19.99 -0.46 -22.51
C GLU A 29 -19.11 0.51 -21.71
N LYS A 30 -19.66 1.68 -21.37
CA LYS A 30 -18.97 2.68 -20.54
C LYS A 30 -18.63 2.14 -19.15
N TRP A 31 -19.54 1.45 -18.49
CA TRP A 31 -19.29 0.87 -17.17
C TRP A 31 -18.34 -0.33 -17.25
N ARG A 32 -18.35 -1.11 -18.34
CA ARG A 32 -17.38 -2.19 -18.54
C ARG A 32 -15.94 -1.71 -18.69
N GLU A 33 -15.77 -0.55 -19.30
CA GLU A 33 -14.45 0.06 -19.53
C GLU A 33 -13.98 0.95 -18.38
N ASP A 34 -14.88 1.26 -17.44
CA ASP A 34 -14.58 2.13 -16.31
C ASP A 34 -13.51 1.52 -15.40
N LYS A 35 -12.54 2.34 -15.01
CA LYS A 35 -11.43 1.94 -14.14
C LYS A 35 -11.40 2.85 -12.94
N LEU A 36 -11.24 2.24 -11.76
CA LEU A 36 -11.02 3.02 -10.55
C LEU A 36 -9.76 3.88 -10.70
N PRO A 37 -9.80 5.13 -10.22
CA PRO A 37 -8.61 5.98 -10.18
C PRO A 37 -7.53 5.33 -9.31
N MET A 38 -6.25 5.62 -9.62
CA MET A 38 -5.15 5.32 -8.70
C MET A 38 -5.13 6.41 -7.64
N GLU A 39 -5.61 6.08 -6.44
CA GLU A 39 -5.59 6.97 -5.28
C GLU A 39 -4.49 6.53 -4.31
N ASP A 40 -3.83 7.51 -3.69
CA ASP A 40 -2.82 7.25 -2.67
C ASP A 40 -3.49 6.84 -1.35
N VAL A 41 -2.84 5.92 -0.64
CA VAL A 41 -3.28 5.51 0.70
C VAL A 41 -2.63 6.43 1.73
N ALA A 42 -3.40 6.85 2.73
CA ALA A 42 -2.87 7.61 3.86
C ALA A 42 -1.93 6.72 4.69
N VAL A 43 -0.63 6.94 4.57
CA VAL A 43 0.39 6.21 5.34
C VAL A 43 0.74 6.99 6.61
N PRO A 44 0.72 6.35 7.81
CA PRO A 44 1.11 6.99 9.06
C PRO A 44 2.59 7.36 9.02
N GLN A 45 2.88 8.66 8.90
CA GLN A 45 4.27 9.14 8.75
C GLN A 45 5.14 8.78 9.96
N MET A 46 4.56 8.74 11.16
CA MET A 46 5.28 8.41 12.40
C MET A 46 5.80 6.97 12.45
N GLU A 47 5.20 6.07 11.66
CA GLU A 47 5.57 4.65 11.56
C GLU A 47 6.52 4.37 10.40
N LEU A 48 6.88 5.41 9.64
CA LEU A 48 7.86 5.29 8.58
C LEU A 48 9.26 5.59 9.13
N PRO A 49 10.28 4.83 8.68
CA PRO A 49 11.67 5.22 8.91
C PRO A 49 11.97 6.59 8.29
N GLU A 50 12.88 7.34 8.90
CA GLU A 50 13.35 8.60 8.32
C GLU A 50 14.00 8.35 6.95
N LEU A 51 13.62 9.18 5.97
CA LEU A 51 14.16 9.09 4.60
C LEU A 51 15.61 9.56 4.51
N GLU A 52 16.01 10.51 5.36
CA GLU A 52 17.38 11.03 5.46
C GLU A 52 17.81 11.12 6.92
N PRO A 53 18.27 10.01 7.50
CA PRO A 53 18.76 10.06 8.86
C PRO A 53 20.09 10.82 8.92
N ASP A 54 20.11 11.92 9.69
CA ASP A 54 21.29 12.78 9.91
C ASP A 54 22.50 11.99 10.49
N ASN A 55 22.26 10.80 11.03
CA ASN A 55 23.25 10.00 11.76
C ASN A 55 23.55 8.61 11.14
N GLY A 56 23.40 8.48 9.82
CA GLY A 56 23.59 7.21 9.10
C GLY A 56 22.33 6.34 9.10
N PRO A 57 22.32 5.17 8.44
CA PRO A 57 21.08 4.43 8.16
C PRO A 57 20.43 3.89 9.43
N THR A 58 19.45 4.63 9.98
CA THR A 58 18.54 4.16 11.02
C THR A 58 17.32 3.52 10.38
N ILE A 59 16.98 2.32 10.85
CA ILE A 59 15.74 1.60 10.49
C ILE A 59 14.57 1.97 11.40
N GLU A 60 14.81 2.87 12.37
CA GLU A 60 13.86 3.25 13.40
C GLU A 60 12.84 4.24 12.86
N THR A 61 11.61 4.14 13.35
CA THR A 61 10.53 5.09 13.02
C THR A 61 10.64 6.36 13.86
N LEU A 62 10.03 7.45 13.40
CA LEU A 62 9.93 8.69 14.18
C LEU A 62 9.31 8.45 15.56
N HIS A 63 8.30 7.58 15.62
CA HIS A 63 7.65 7.21 16.88
C HIS A 63 8.62 6.55 17.88
N GLU A 64 9.46 5.64 17.41
CA GLU A 64 10.46 4.96 18.24
C GLU A 64 11.55 5.93 18.73
N GLN A 65 11.92 6.90 17.91
CA GLN A 65 12.93 7.91 18.25
C GLN A 65 12.49 8.80 19.43
N GLU A 66 11.23 9.25 19.43
CA GLU A 66 10.66 10.11 20.47
C GLU A 66 10.57 9.41 21.85
N GLN A 67 10.52 8.07 21.87
CA GLN A 67 10.50 7.30 23.11
C GLN A 67 11.88 7.16 23.77
N LYS A 68 12.95 7.55 23.08
CA LYS A 68 14.31 7.48 23.63
C LYS A 68 14.64 8.71 24.47
N TRP A 69 15.17 8.46 25.66
CA TRP A 69 15.74 9.52 26.48
C TRP A 69 17.19 9.79 26.05
N SER A 70 17.41 10.88 25.32
CA SER A 70 18.73 11.27 24.80
C SER A 70 19.47 12.30 25.66
N ASP A 71 18.81 12.91 26.66
CA ASP A 71 19.43 13.88 27.55
C ASP A 71 20.32 13.21 28.59
N LEU A 72 21.64 13.45 28.45
CA LEU A 72 22.68 12.97 29.36
C LEU A 72 23.17 14.05 30.32
N SER A 73 22.61 15.27 30.30
CA SER A 73 23.03 16.41 31.14
C SER A 73 24.54 16.76 31.07
N LEU A 74 25.22 16.37 29.97
CA LEU A 74 26.67 16.51 29.82
C LEU A 74 27.17 17.97 29.78
N HIS A 75 26.27 18.91 29.49
CA HIS A 75 26.54 20.35 29.56
C HIS A 75 27.07 20.82 30.92
N THR A 76 26.81 20.05 32.00
CA THR A 76 27.28 20.34 33.36
C THR A 76 28.79 20.11 33.53
N PHE A 77 29.39 19.21 32.75
CA PHE A 77 30.79 18.79 32.93
C PHE A 77 31.81 19.65 32.18
N ASN A 78 31.36 20.45 31.21
CA ASN A 78 32.20 21.43 30.52
C ASN A 78 31.32 22.59 30.04
N PRO A 79 31.18 23.68 30.82
CA PRO A 79 30.55 24.88 30.32
C PRO A 79 31.44 25.42 29.20
N LEU A 80 31.07 25.13 27.94
CA LEU A 80 31.65 25.84 26.81
C LEU A 80 31.50 27.34 27.12
N PRO A 81 32.56 28.16 27.01
CA PRO A 81 32.37 29.59 27.02
C PRO A 81 31.42 29.87 25.86
N MET A 82 30.22 30.36 26.18
CA MET A 82 29.29 30.93 25.21
C MET A 82 30.12 31.92 24.39
N SER A 83 30.50 31.53 23.18
CA SER A 83 31.37 32.32 22.32
C SER A 83 30.68 33.65 22.11
N GLY A 84 31.25 34.69 22.71
CA GLY A 84 30.73 36.04 22.64
C GLY A 84 30.59 36.47 21.19
N GLY A 85 29.36 36.72 20.78
CA GLY A 85 29.01 37.49 19.60
C GLY A 85 28.40 38.80 20.04
N ASP A 86 29.24 39.71 20.55
CA ASP A 86 28.90 41.13 20.60
C ASP A 86 28.90 41.68 19.15
N LYS A 87 27.80 42.38 18.83
CA LYS A 87 27.45 43.18 17.62
C LYS A 87 26.64 42.50 16.52
#